data_AF-A0A542QJM1-F1
#
_entry.id   AF-A0A542QJM1-F1
#
_cell.length_a   1.000
_cell.length_b   1.000
_cell.length_c   1.000
_cell.angle_alpha   90.00
_cell.angle_beta   90.00
_cell.angle_gamma   90.00
#
_symmetry.space_group_name_H-M   'P 1'
#
loop_
_entity.id
_entity.type
_entity.pdbx_description
1 polymer ?
#
loop_
_entity_poly.entity_id
_entity_poly.type
_entity_poly.pdbx_seq_one_letter_code
_entity_poly.pdbx_strand_id
1 'polypeptide(L)' 'MTDFDSIDALLASARQEVPLPPAEERRPLREGLSLSRTQVAGALGVSPSTVGGWDGGRDPSGEVREK' A
#
# COMPACT_ATOMS: atom_id res chain seq x y z
N MET A 1 24.43 -3.90 20.69
CA MET A 1 23.56 -4.54 19.69
C MET A 1 22.20 -4.58 20.33
N THR A 2 21.40 -3.56 20.06
CA THR A 2 20.12 -3.35 20.73
C THR A 2 19.06 -4.24 20.11
N ASP A 3 18.08 -4.70 20.88
CA ASP A 3 16.98 -5.54 20.38
C ASP A 3 16.27 -4.94 19.15
N PHE A 4 16.26 -3.60 19.04
CA PHE A 4 15.73 -2.86 17.89
C PHE A 4 16.47 -3.11 16.58
N ASP A 5 17.80 -3.32 16.60
CA ASP A 5 18.58 -3.63 15.38
C ASP A 5 18.13 -4.97 14.78
N SER A 6 17.75 -5.92 15.63
CA SER A 6 17.26 -7.23 15.21
C SER A 6 15.85 -7.15 14.62
N ILE A 7 15.01 -6.25 15.15
CA ILE A 7 13.67 -5.96 14.61
C ILE A 7 13.81 -5.29 13.24
N ASP A 8 14.70 -4.32 13.10
CA ASP A 8 14.91 -3.62 11.83
C ASP A 8 15.50 -4.55 10.77
N ALA A 9 16.46 -5.41 11.14
CA ALA A 9 16.99 -6.45 10.25
C ALA A 9 15.90 -7.45 9.82
N LEU A 10 15.02 -7.84 10.76
CA LEU A 10 13.87 -8.70 10.44
C LEU A 10 12.92 -8.00 9.46
N LEU A 11 12.53 -6.74 9.72
CA LEU A 11 11.64 -5.98 8.84
C LEU A 11 12.24 -5.74 7.45
N ALA A 12 13.56 -5.51 7.36
CA ALA A 12 14.27 -5.41 6.09
C ALA A 12 14.24 -6.72 5.32
N SER A 13 14.45 -7.86 6.00
CA SER A 13 14.39 -9.20 5.38
C SER A 13 12.97 -9.65 5.02
N ALA A 14 11.97 -9.17 5.76
CA ALA A 14 10.57 -9.57 5.62
C ALA A 14 9.81 -8.73 4.60
N ARG A 15 10.48 -7.79 3.91
CA ARG A 15 9.85 -6.95 2.88
C ARG A 15 9.55 -7.81 1.66
N GLN A 16 8.44 -8.54 1.73
CA GLN A 16 7.92 -9.31 0.63
C GLN A 16 7.29 -8.34 -0.36
N GLU A 17 7.82 -8.31 -1.59
CA GLU A 17 7.16 -7.65 -2.70
C GLU A 17 5.88 -8.43 -3.02
N VAL A 18 4.77 -7.97 -2.44
CA VAL A 18 3.45 -8.51 -2.74
C VAL A 18 2.99 -7.87 -4.04
N PRO A 19 2.68 -8.65 -5.09
CA PRO A 19 2.13 -8.08 -6.30
C PRO A 19 0.82 -7.38 -5.97
N LEU A 20 0.54 -6.28 -6.65
CA LEU A 20 -0.74 -5.61 -6.49
C LEU A 20 -1.88 -6.58 -6.81
N PRO A 21 -2.95 -6.60 -6.00
CA PRO A 21 -4.12 -7.39 -6.35
C PRO A 21 -4.70 -6.91 -7.69
N PRO A 22 -5.42 -7.79 -8.41
CA PRO A 22 -6.13 -7.44 -9.63
C PRO A 22 -6.98 -6.18 -9.45
N ALA A 23 -7.13 -5.40 -10.52
CA ALA A 23 -7.83 -4.11 -10.49
C ALA A 23 -9.24 -4.23 -9.89
N GLU A 24 -9.95 -5.28 -10.26
CA GLU A 24 -11.30 -5.62 -9.83
C GLU A 24 -11.40 -5.94 -8.34
N GLU A 25 -10.31 -6.35 -7.69
CA GLU A 25 -10.28 -6.71 -6.26
C GLU A 25 -9.94 -5.53 -5.35
N ARG A 26 -9.26 -4.50 -5.87
CA ARG A 26 -8.75 -3.37 -5.06
C ARG A 26 -9.88 -2.64 -4.31
N ARG A 27 -10.95 -2.30 -5.02
CA ARG A 27 -12.12 -1.62 -4.42
C ARG A 27 -12.85 -2.52 -3.43
N PRO A 28 -13.24 -3.77 -3.77
CA PRO A 28 -13.84 -4.70 -2.82
C PRO A 28 -13.01 -4.91 -1.55
N LEU A 29 -11.69 -5.05 -1.67
CA LEU A 29 -10.81 -5.20 -0.51
C LEU A 29 -10.85 -3.97 0.39
N ARG A 30 -10.75 -2.77 -0.18
CA ARG A 30 -10.83 -1.52 0.57
C ARG A 30 -12.19 -1.37 1.27
N GLU A 31 -13.28 -1.65 0.57
CA GLU A 31 -14.65 -1.55 1.12
C GLU A 31 -14.92 -2.63 2.18
N GLY A 32 -14.41 -3.86 1.99
CA GLY A 32 -14.50 -4.95 2.97
C GLY A 32 -13.80 -4.64 4.28
N LEU A 33 -12.76 -3.78 4.25
CA LEU A 33 -12.08 -3.26 5.44
C LEU A 33 -12.70 -1.97 5.98
N SER A 34 -13.83 -1.50 5.44
CA SER A 34 -14.48 -0.24 5.81
C SER A 34 -13.57 0.99 5.67
N LEU A 35 -12.64 0.96 4.71
CA LEU A 35 -11.71 2.06 4.46
C LEU A 35 -12.24 3.00 3.38
N SER A 36 -12.21 4.31 3.67
CA SER A 36 -12.43 5.34 2.67
C SER A 36 -11.18 5.55 1.79
N ARG A 37 -11.36 6.10 0.58
CA ARG A 37 -10.24 6.51 -0.26
C ARG A 37 -9.33 7.51 0.44
N THR A 38 -9.88 8.40 1.26
CA THR A 38 -9.12 9.39 2.04
C THR A 38 -8.19 8.74 3.07
N GLN A 39 -8.65 7.71 3.78
CA GLN A 39 -7.82 7.00 4.75
C GLN A 39 -6.65 6.29 4.07
N VAL A 40 -6.91 5.58 2.97
CA VAL A 40 -5.86 4.91 2.19
C VAL A 40 -4.88 5.94 1.60
N ALA A 41 -5.40 7.02 1.03
CA ALA A 41 -4.59 8.09 0.46
C ALA A 41 -3.68 8.74 1.51
N GLY A 42 -4.19 8.99 2.71
CA GLY A 42 -3.42 9.52 3.83
C GLY A 42 -2.29 8.58 4.26
N ALA A 43 -2.55 7.27 4.34
CA ALA A 43 -1.54 6.28 4.68
C ALA A 43 -0.42 6.17 3.62
N LEU A 44 -0.78 6.36 2.35
CA LEU A 44 0.15 6.22 1.22
C LEU A 44 0.78 7.54 0.76
N GLY A 45 0.39 8.68 1.34
CA GLY A 45 0.89 10.00 0.94
C GLY A 45 0.50 10.41 -0.49
N VAL A 46 -0.66 9.96 -0.97
CA VAL A 46 -1.19 10.29 -2.31
C VAL A 46 -2.52 11.04 -2.20
N SER A 47 -3.08 11.47 -3.32
CA SER A 47 -4.41 12.09 -3.34
C SER A 47 -5.53 11.03 -3.32
N PRO A 48 -6.72 11.33 -2.76
CA PRO A 48 -7.87 10.41 -2.83
C PRO A 48 -8.30 10.07 -4.26
N SER A 49 -8.08 10.96 -5.22
CA SER A 49 -8.34 10.71 -6.65
C SER A 49 -7.34 9.72 -7.26
N THR A 50 -6.09 9.71 -6.80
CA THR A 50 -5.09 8.69 -7.17
C THR A 50 -5.58 7.29 -6.78
N VAL A 51 -6.06 7.14 -5.54
CA VAL A 51 -6.67 5.88 -5.07
C VAL A 51 -7.91 5.52 -5.89
N GLY A 52 -8.73 6.51 -6.24
CA GLY A 52 -9.88 6.31 -7.14
C GLY A 52 -9.49 5.81 -8.54
N GLY A 53 -8.38 6.28 -9.09
CA GLY A 53 -7.82 5.76 -10.33
C GLY A 53 -7.38 4.31 -10.22
N TRP A 54 -6.78 3.94 -9.08
CA TRP A 54 -6.34 2.56 -8.82
C TRP A 54 -7.49 1.58 -8.64
N ASP A 55 -8.53 2.00 -7.89
CA ASP A 55 -9.81 1.29 -7.78
C ASP A 55 -10.49 1.11 -9.15
N GLY A 56 -10.22 2.00 -10.10
CA GLY A 56 -10.74 1.97 -11.47
C GLY A 56 -9.85 1.21 -12.47
N GLY A 57 -8.77 0.58 -12.00
CA GLY A 57 -7.88 -0.25 -12.81
C GLY A 57 -6.66 0.44 -13.41
N ARG A 58 -6.41 1.71 -13.09
CA ARG A 58 -5.10 2.31 -13.38
C ARG A 58 -4.07 1.75 -12.42
N ASP A 59 -2.95 1.25 -12.88
CA ASP A 59 -1.89 0.84 -11.96
C ASP A 59 -1.13 2.05 -11.36
N PRO A 60 -0.60 1.92 -10.14
CA PRO A 60 0.44 2.82 -9.64
C PRO A 60 1.60 2.89 -10.62
N SER A 61 2.16 4.08 -10.77
CA SER A 61 3.24 4.37 -11.71
C SER A 61 4.27 5.23 -11.02
N GLY A 62 5.55 5.07 -11.36
CA GLY A 62 6.65 5.82 -10.75
C GLY A 62 7.50 4.94 -9.84
N GLU A 63 8.39 5.58 -9.10
CA GLU A 63 9.30 4.87 -8.19
C GLU A 63 8.54 4.29 -7.00
N VAL A 64 8.89 3.06 -6.63
CA VAL A 64 8.46 2.47 -5.36
C VAL A 64 9.02 3.33 -4.24
N ARG A 65 8.14 3.86 -3.39
CA ARG A 65 8.59 4.60 -2.21
C ARG A 65 9.17 3.60 -1.23
N GLU A 66 10.49 3.62 -1.11
CA GLU A 66 11.14 3.03 0.06
C GLU A 66 10.76 3.82 1.31
N LYS A 67 10.71 3.11 2.42
CA LYS A 67 10.27 3.66 3.71
C LYS A 67 11.40 4.45 4.35
#